data_AF-A0A061HYH7-F1
#
_entry.id   AF-A0A061HYH7-F1
#
_cell.length_a   1.000
_cell.length_b   1.000
_cell.length_c   1.000
_cell.angle_alpha   90.00
_cell.angle_beta   90.00
_cell.angle_gamma   90.00
#
_symmetry.space_group_name_H-M   'P 1'
#
loop_
_entity.id
_entity.type
_entity.pdbx_description
1 polymer ?
#
loop_
_entity_poly.entity_id
_entity_poly.type
_entity_poly.pdbx_seq_one_letter_code
_entity_poly.pdbx_strand_id
1 'polypeptide(L)'
;DFECGNDVELSFTKNGKWMGIAFRIQKEALGGQALYPHVLVKNCAVEFNFGQRAEPYCSILPGFTFIQHLPLSERIRGTIGPKSKAECE
;
A
#
# COMPACT_ATOMS: atom_id res chain seq x y z
N ASP A 1 -14.56 2.85 22.81
CA ASP A 1 -13.09 2.95 22.77
C ASP A 1 -12.69 3.71 21.51
N PHE A 2 -12.87 5.02 21.54
CA PHE A 2 -11.81 6.01 21.80
C PHE A 2 -10.72 5.96 20.72
N GLU A 3 -10.92 6.82 19.71
CA GLU A 3 -9.87 7.46 18.91
C GLU A 3 -8.79 6.51 18.37
N CYS A 4 -8.94 6.05 17.13
CA CYS A 4 -7.78 5.96 16.24
C CYS A 4 -7.45 7.41 15.80
N GLY A 5 -7.21 8.36 16.72
CA GLY A 5 -6.04 8.38 17.60
C GLY A 5 -4.83 8.84 16.81
N ASN A 6 -4.98 9.90 15.99
CA ASN A 6 -4.01 10.56 15.11
C ASN A 6 -3.04 9.71 14.27
N ASP A 7 -3.12 8.40 14.33
CA ASP A 7 -2.15 7.48 13.75
C ASP A 7 -2.71 6.81 12.51
N VAL A 8 -1.80 6.49 11.61
CA VAL A 8 -1.96 5.57 10.49
C VAL A 8 -1.29 4.27 10.87
N GLU A 9 -2.04 3.18 10.85
CA GLU A 9 -1.53 1.83 11.10
C GLU A 9 -1.22 1.14 9.77
N LEU A 10 -0.03 0.56 9.64
CA LEU A 10 0.34 -0.29 8.51
C LEU A 10 0.51 -1.72 9.02
N SER A 11 -0.02 -2.65 8.24
CA SER A 11 -0.11 -4.05 8.63
C SER A 11 -0.12 -4.94 7.39
N PHE A 12 0.16 -6.23 7.61
CA PHE A 12 0.34 -7.18 6.52
C PHE A 12 -0.40 -8.48 6.82
N THR A 13 -0.80 -9.17 5.74
CA THR A 13 -1.24 -10.56 5.81
C THR A 13 -0.25 -11.46 5.09
N LYS A 14 -0.10 -12.69 5.56
CA LYS A 14 0.67 -13.74 4.88
C LYS A 14 -0.27 -14.89 4.57
N ASN A 15 -0.55 -15.12 3.29
CA ASN A 15 -1.51 -16.13 2.82
C ASN A 15 -2.87 -16.02 3.54
N GLY A 16 -3.39 -14.79 3.68
CA GLY A 16 -4.67 -14.50 4.36
C GLY A 16 -4.59 -14.45 5.89
N LYS A 17 -3.47 -14.83 6.52
CA LYS A 17 -3.30 -14.74 7.97
C LYS A 17 -2.84 -13.34 8.39
N TRP A 18 -3.54 -12.73 9.34
CA TRP A 18 -3.15 -11.46 9.97
C TRP A 18 -1.84 -11.58 10.75
N MET A 19 -0.93 -10.62 10.56
CA MET A 19 0.40 -10.63 11.18
C MET A 19 0.57 -9.58 12.29
N GLY A 20 -0.48 -8.81 12.61
CA GLY A 20 -0.41 -7.69 13.55
C GLY A 20 -0.08 -6.34 12.88
N ILE A 21 -0.08 -5.29 13.70
CA ILE A 21 0.36 -3.94 13.28
C ILE A 21 1.88 -3.97 13.15
N ALA A 22 2.38 -3.64 11.95
CA ALA A 22 3.81 -3.54 11.68
C ALA A 22 4.35 -2.15 11.98
N PHE A 23 3.58 -1.11 11.65
CA PHE A 23 3.96 0.28 11.90
C PHE A 23 2.76 1.10 12.38
N ARG A 24 3.06 2.10 13.19
CA ARG A 24 2.12 3.14 13.63
C ARG A 24 2.79 4.48 13.37
N ILE A 25 2.15 5.33 12.57
CA ILE A 25 2.72 6.59 12.09
C ILE A 25 1.77 7.73 12.42
N GLN A 26 2.23 8.75 13.13
CA GLN A 26 1.45 9.96 13.37
C GLN A 26 1.12 10.65 12.04
N LYS A 27 -0.14 11.04 11.84
CA LYS A 27 -0.61 11.71 10.61
C LYS A 27 0.17 12.99 10.31
N GLU A 28 0.61 13.69 11.35
CA GLU A 28 1.43 14.90 11.26
C GLU A 28 2.79 14.60 10.62
N ALA A 29 3.37 13.43 10.91
CA ALA A 29 4.64 13.01 10.32
C ALA A 29 4.51 12.70 8.81
N LEU A 30 3.31 12.34 8.35
CA LEU A 30 3.04 12.17 6.92
C LEU A 30 2.82 13.51 6.20
N GLY A 31 2.50 14.59 6.92
CA GLY A 31 2.34 15.92 6.33
C GLY A 31 1.31 15.99 5.19
N GLY A 32 0.31 15.11 5.19
CA GLY A 32 -0.67 14.98 4.11
C GLY A 32 -0.14 14.35 2.82
N GLN A 33 1.08 13.81 2.81
CA GLN A 33 1.66 13.12 1.65
C GLN A 33 1.02 11.76 1.43
N ALA A 34 0.84 11.39 0.16
CA ALA A 34 0.38 10.06 -0.21
C ALA A 34 1.44 8.99 0.08
N LEU A 35 0.98 7.80 0.47
CA LEU A 35 1.80 6.61 0.50
C LEU A 35 1.66 5.86 -0.84
N TYR A 36 2.79 5.33 -1.32
CA TYR A 36 2.85 4.59 -2.57
C TYR A 36 3.24 3.13 -2.27
N PRO A 37 2.59 2.13 -2.88
CA PRO A 37 3.09 0.75 -2.83
C PRO A 37 4.53 0.71 -3.37
N HIS A 38 5.47 0.27 -2.53
CA HIS A 38 6.89 0.18 -2.87
C HIS A 38 7.41 -1.21 -2.57
N VAL A 39 8.30 -1.70 -3.44
CA VAL A 39 8.94 -3.00 -3.30
C VAL A 39 10.38 -2.88 -3.79
N LEU A 40 11.30 -3.46 -3.05
CA LEU A 40 12.68 -3.64 -3.48
C LEU A 40 12.93 -5.14 -3.65
N VAL A 41 13.37 -5.54 -4.83
CA VAL A 41 13.65 -6.95 -5.15
C VAL A 41 15.14 -7.14 -5.43
N LYS A 42 15.66 -8.31 -5.05
CA LYS A 42 17.02 -8.74 -5.39
C LYS A 42 16.97 -10.16 -5.94
N ASN A 43 17.22 -10.30 -7.24
CA ASN A 43 17.24 -11.58 -7.94
C ASN A 43 15.93 -12.39 -7.78
N CYS A 44 14.78 -11.72 -7.77
CA CYS A 44 13.47 -12.37 -7.75
C CYS A 44 12.45 -11.60 -8.60
N ALA A 45 11.40 -12.30 -9.00
CA ALA A 45 10.25 -11.73 -9.70
C ALA A 45 9.05 -11.64 -8.76
N VAL A 46 8.24 -10.60 -8.93
CA VAL A 46 7.04 -10.33 -8.15
C VAL A 46 5.91 -9.90 -9.08
N GLU A 47 4.68 -10.30 -8.75
CA GLU A 47 3.45 -9.85 -9.42
C GLU A 47 2.59 -9.10 -8.40
N PHE A 48 1.99 -7.99 -8.82
CA PHE A 48 1.12 -7.17 -7.99
C PHE A 48 -0.33 -7.31 -8.42
N ASN A 49 -1.23 -7.51 -7.46
CA ASN A 49 -2.66 -7.34 -7.67
C ASN A 49 -3.14 -6.13 -6.86
N PHE A 50 -3.37 -5.01 -7.54
CA PHE A 50 -3.90 -3.79 -6.96
C PHE A 50 -5.44 -3.72 -7.04
N GLY A 51 -6.09 -4.79 -7.51
CA GLY A 51 -7.53 -4.87 -7.77
C GLY A 51 -7.90 -5.14 -9.23
N GLN A 52 -6.92 -5.29 -10.12
CA GLN A 52 -7.19 -5.52 -11.55
C GLN A 52 -7.59 -6.96 -11.89
N ARG A 53 -7.41 -7.92 -10.97
CA ARG A 53 -7.82 -9.32 -11.18
C ARG A 53 -9.29 -9.51 -10.80
N ALA A 54 -9.98 -10.43 -11.48
CA ALA A 54 -11.36 -10.79 -11.14
C ALA A 54 -11.50 -11.36 -9.72
N GLU A 55 -10.52 -12.17 -9.29
CA GLU A 55 -10.48 -12.77 -7.95
C GLU A 55 -9.18 -12.39 -7.21
N PRO A 56 -9.27 -12.07 -5.91
CA PRO A 56 -8.09 -11.81 -5.09
C PRO A 56 -7.34 -13.11 -4.75
N TYR A 57 -6.04 -13.02 -4.47
CA TYR A 57 -5.26 -14.19 -4.05
C TYR A 57 -5.65 -14.72 -2.66
N CYS A 58 -6.20 -13.86 -1.81
CA CYS A 58 -6.67 -14.16 -0.46
C CYS A 58 -7.90 -13.30 -0.15
N SER A 59 -8.70 -13.68 0.84
CA SER A 59 -9.85 -12.87 1.29
C SER A 59 -9.42 -11.47 1.73
N ILE A 60 -10.21 -10.47 1.30
CA ILE A 60 -10.02 -9.07 1.71
C ILE A 60 -10.48 -8.91 3.16
N LEU A 61 -9.70 -8.18 3.96
CA LEU A 61 -10.05 -7.91 5.35
C LEU A 61 -11.26 -6.95 5.42
N PRO A 62 -12.16 -7.12 6.41
CA PRO A 62 -13.25 -6.17 6.63
C PRO A 62 -12.74 -4.74 6.81
N GLY A 63 -13.36 -3.78 6.13
CA GLY A 63 -12.96 -2.37 6.16
C GLY A 63 -11.81 -1.99 5.22
N PHE A 64 -11.26 -2.94 4.46
CA PHE A 64 -10.22 -2.69 3.47
C PHE A 64 -10.75 -2.89 2.05
N THR A 65 -10.16 -2.18 1.09
CA THR A 65 -10.40 -2.35 -0.34
C THR A 65 -9.09 -2.23 -1.12
N PHE A 66 -9.12 -2.66 -2.37
CA PHE A 66 -8.01 -2.52 -3.29
C PHE A 66 -7.82 -1.07 -3.75
N ILE A 67 -6.56 -0.63 -3.88
CA ILE A 67 -6.23 0.74 -4.29
C ILE A 67 -6.77 1.10 -5.69
N GLN A 68 -6.87 0.13 -6.59
CA GLN A 68 -7.43 0.34 -7.94
C GLN A 68 -8.93 0.67 -7.91
N HIS A 69 -9.66 0.27 -6.86
CA HIS A 69 -11.09 0.54 -6.70
C HIS A 69 -11.38 1.91 -6.10
N LEU A 70 -10.35 2.65 -5.65
CA LEU A 70 -10.54 4.00 -5.16
C LEU A 70 -10.88 4.97 -6.32
N PRO A 71 -11.76 5.95 -6.09
CA PRO A 71 -11.99 7.04 -7.04
C PRO A 71 -10.68 7.72 -7.46
N LEU A 72 -10.60 8.22 -8.70
CA LEU A 72 -9.42 8.94 -9.16
C LEU A 72 -9.16 10.21 -8.34
N SER A 73 -10.20 10.85 -7.81
CA SER A 73 -10.09 12.03 -6.93
C SER A 73 -9.41 11.75 -5.59
N GLU A 74 -9.34 10.48 -5.18
CA GLU A 74 -8.69 10.05 -3.92
C GLU A 74 -7.28 9.49 -4.15
N ARG A 75 -6.79 9.56 -5.39
CA ARG A 75 -5.47 9.05 -5.77
C ARG A 75 -4.56 10.19 -6.19
N ILE A 76 -3.34 10.16 -5.68
CA ILE A 76 -2.27 11.07 -6.09
C ILE A 76 -1.34 10.30 -7.03
N ARG A 77 -1.02 10.90 -8.18
CA ARG A 77 -0.10 10.29 -9.15
C ARG A 77 1.28 10.11 -8.52
N GLY A 78 1.87 8.93 -8.71
CA GLY A 78 3.25 8.65 -8.30
C GLY A 78 4.29 9.36 -9.17
N THR A 79 5.55 9.18 -8.82
CA THR A 79 6.67 9.66 -9.62
C THR A 79 6.65 9.03 -11.03
N ILE A 80 7.15 9.77 -12.01
CA ILE A 80 7.36 9.23 -13.35
C ILE A 80 8.58 8.32 -13.26
N GLY A 81 8.46 7.11 -13.82
CA GLY A 81 9.56 6.16 -13.85
C GLY A 81 10.83 6.75 -14.49
N PRO A 82 12.00 6.24 -14.11
CA PRO A 82 13.28 6.76 -14.60
C PRO A 82 13.39 6.63 -16.12
N LYS A 83 14.04 7.61 -16.76
CA LYS A 83 14.22 7.61 -18.23
C LYS A 83 15.33 6.66 -18.67
N SER A 84 16.22 6.31 -17.76
CA SER A 84 17.39 5.49 -18.02
C SER A 84 17.71 4.58 -16.83
N LYS A 85 18.48 3.52 -17.06
CA LYS A 85 18.93 2.62 -15.99
C LYS A 85 19.77 3.31 -14.92
N ALA A 86 20.47 4.38 -15.28
CA ALA A 86 21.29 5.16 -14.34
C ALA A 86 20.45 6.04 -13.40
N GLU A 87 19.19 6.29 -13.75
CA GLU A 87 18.23 7.04 -12.92
C GLU A 87 17.35 6.14 -12.06
N CYS A 88 17.50 4.80 -12.15
CA CYS A 88 16.83 3.89 -11.25
C CYS A 88 17.34 4.07 -9.81
N GLU A 89 16.44 3.90 -8.82
CA GLU A 89 16.77 3.82 -7.39
C GLU A 89 17.83 2.75 -7.06
#